data_AF-A0A4T0L5U9-F1
#
_entry.id   AF-A0A4T0L5U9-F1
#
_cell.length_a   1.000
_cell.length_b   1.000
_cell.length_c   1.000
_cell.angle_alpha   90.00
_cell.angle_beta   90.00
_cell.angle_gamma   90.00
#
_symmetry.space_group_name_H-M   'P 1'
#
loop_
_entity.id
_entity.type
_entity.pdbx_description
1 polymer ?
#
loop_
_entity_poly.entity_id
_entity_poly.type
_entity_poly.pdbx_seq_one_letter_code
_entity_poly.pdbx_strand_id
1 'polypeptide(L)'
;MMDHFKVGKGAGFPNHPHRGQATVTLMLKGTFKHGDNQGHSGYIHEGDVQFMKAASGLIHSEMPVQDKPTDPIPEGLQLWIDLPEADKMSAPEYQELTDGQIPRAYPHGQDGNVVVKILSGESYGVSSPVRQCAGCWYFQVDLKEKGATYFQAIPSNWNTFAYIISGTAKMGNGENLAAHSTITFTKQQEQNGIEIEAKESGTSLVVVAGEPLNQKVIQYGPFVLSKEEDIYKAFEDYQLGRNGPIQQDRVIGALLGSRSGERDVDIKSSFAVPHSENEEQATVDSEHLHSMLDLHLKVNPREVVVGWYATGSSLNSYSALIQNFFTQQSTQPFNAIHITVDTNNLNFSTGVNAYMGSSLGPLPKMDNCVFQPLPVSLLVREHEKASLDALTSTPSQTIQDIPALVAAVDRLSQQIDHVLAYVNKVVSGEIQGDAVVGKSLLSAVQALSSRFDEGHLNSILDAHIQDTKAVSYLADLIRTQSDLASRLSLIV
;
A
#
# COMPACT_ATOMS: atom_id res chain seq x y z
N MET A 1 -18.96 17.40 0.01
CA MET A 1 -18.25 18.02 1.16
C MET A 1 -17.33 19.09 0.59
N MET A 2 -17.15 20.24 1.26
CA MET A 2 -16.17 21.25 0.85
C MET A 2 -15.15 21.39 1.97
N ASP A 3 -13.87 21.32 1.62
CA ASP A 3 -12.76 21.56 2.53
C ASP A 3 -12.00 22.83 2.11
N HIS A 4 -11.61 23.64 3.09
CA HIS A 4 -10.69 24.77 2.89
C HIS A 4 -9.41 24.46 3.65
N PHE A 5 -8.43 23.97 2.91
CA PHE A 5 -7.20 23.44 3.46
C PHE A 5 -6.08 24.47 3.44
N LYS A 6 -5.17 24.33 4.41
CA LYS A 6 -3.89 25.05 4.45
C LYS A 6 -2.81 24.09 4.93
N VAL A 7 -2.04 23.56 3.99
CA VAL A 7 -1.19 22.38 4.20
C VAL A 7 0.24 22.72 3.85
N GLY A 8 1.12 22.67 4.84
CA GLY A 8 2.55 22.94 4.69
C GLY A 8 3.38 21.68 4.50
N LYS A 9 4.69 21.88 4.31
CA LYS A 9 5.69 20.81 4.15
C LYS A 9 5.57 19.75 5.25
N GLY A 10 5.51 18.48 4.84
CA GLY A 10 5.39 17.32 5.73
C GLY A 10 3.96 16.90 6.07
N ALA A 11 2.94 17.67 5.68
CA ALA A 11 1.53 17.36 5.91
C ALA A 11 0.76 17.01 4.62
N GLY A 12 1.47 16.64 3.55
CA GLY A 12 0.85 16.21 2.29
C GLY A 12 0.19 14.84 2.38
N PHE A 13 -0.54 14.49 1.32
CA PHE A 13 -1.22 13.21 1.19
C PHE A 13 -0.40 12.31 0.26
N PRO A 14 0.37 11.34 0.79
CA PRO A 14 1.07 10.36 -0.06
C PRO A 14 0.06 9.46 -0.78
N ASN A 15 0.54 8.47 -1.55
CA ASN A 15 -0.32 7.56 -2.29
C ASN A 15 -1.45 6.99 -1.43
N HIS A 16 -2.70 7.29 -1.78
CA HIS A 16 -3.90 6.82 -1.11
C HIS A 16 -5.00 6.52 -2.14
N PRO A 17 -5.88 5.53 -1.86
CA PRO A 17 -6.91 5.13 -2.81
C PRO A 17 -8.17 5.97 -2.66
N HIS A 18 -8.94 6.17 -3.74
CA HIS A 18 -10.33 6.63 -3.70
C HIS A 18 -11.20 5.80 -4.65
N ARG A 19 -12.50 5.72 -4.36
CA ARG A 19 -13.51 5.05 -5.21
C ARG A 19 -14.88 5.69 -5.02
N GLY A 20 -15.62 5.81 -6.13
CA GLY A 20 -17.03 6.22 -6.17
C GLY A 20 -17.31 7.71 -6.00
N GLN A 21 -16.28 8.54 -6.09
CA GLN A 21 -16.35 10.00 -5.91
C GLN A 21 -15.47 10.76 -6.91
N ALA A 22 -15.67 12.07 -6.99
CA ALA A 22 -14.80 13.00 -7.70
C ALA A 22 -14.38 14.16 -6.78
N THR A 23 -13.24 14.77 -7.08
CA THR A 23 -12.74 15.99 -6.42
C THR A 23 -12.55 17.11 -7.43
N VAL A 24 -12.83 18.33 -7.01
CA VAL A 24 -12.43 19.57 -7.69
C VAL A 24 -11.57 20.37 -6.72
N THR A 25 -10.28 20.46 -7.01
CA THR A 25 -9.32 21.24 -6.22
C THR A 25 -9.10 22.59 -6.91
N LEU A 26 -9.35 23.69 -6.21
CA LEU A 26 -8.99 25.06 -6.62
C LEU A 26 -7.86 25.55 -5.72
N MET A 27 -6.70 25.83 -6.31
CA MET A 27 -5.56 26.39 -5.58
C MET A 27 -5.72 27.90 -5.41
N LEU A 28 -5.80 28.36 -4.16
CA LEU A 28 -5.91 29.79 -3.82
C LEU A 28 -4.55 30.43 -3.63
N LYS A 29 -3.56 29.67 -3.14
CA LYS A 29 -2.19 30.14 -2.92
C LYS A 29 -1.20 28.98 -2.92
N GLY A 30 0.00 29.23 -3.43
CA GLY A 30 1.08 28.24 -3.40
C GLY A 30 0.92 27.15 -4.46
N THR A 31 1.50 25.97 -4.23
CA THR A 31 1.53 24.91 -5.25
C THR A 31 1.47 23.53 -4.61
N PHE A 32 0.74 22.63 -5.26
CA PHE A 32 0.75 21.20 -4.97
C PHE A 32 1.40 20.44 -6.12
N LYS A 33 2.13 19.38 -5.80
CA LYS A 33 2.56 18.35 -6.74
C LYS A 33 1.60 17.18 -6.63
N HIS A 34 1.11 16.68 -7.75
CA HIS A 34 0.22 15.52 -7.77
C HIS A 34 0.78 14.40 -8.63
N GLY A 35 0.29 13.19 -8.39
CA GLY A 35 0.57 12.02 -9.20
C GLY A 35 -0.45 10.92 -8.95
N ASP A 36 -0.80 10.16 -9.98
CA ASP A 36 -1.74 9.03 -9.89
C ASP A 36 -1.25 7.76 -10.59
N ASN A 37 -1.93 6.65 -10.32
CA ASN A 37 -1.63 5.34 -10.91
C ASN A 37 -2.18 5.15 -12.34
N GLN A 38 -2.74 6.20 -12.94
CA GLN A 38 -3.09 6.25 -14.38
C GLN A 38 -2.00 6.96 -15.19
N GLY A 39 -0.93 7.44 -14.53
CA GLY A 39 0.21 8.09 -15.17
C GLY A 39 0.08 9.61 -15.29
N HIS A 40 -0.95 10.22 -14.71
CA HIS A 40 -1.03 11.67 -14.60
C HIS A 40 -0.13 12.11 -13.45
N SER A 41 0.66 13.16 -13.67
CA SER A 41 1.43 13.82 -12.63
C SER A 41 1.74 15.25 -13.06
N GLY A 42 1.92 16.15 -12.10
CA GLY A 42 2.11 17.55 -12.42
C GLY A 42 2.14 18.45 -11.20
N TYR A 43 1.98 19.74 -11.46
CA TYR A 43 1.91 20.79 -10.45
C TYR A 43 0.62 21.56 -10.63
N ILE A 44 -0.10 21.79 -9.53
CA ILE A 44 -1.29 22.63 -9.46
C ILE A 44 -0.84 23.95 -8.86
N HIS A 45 -0.73 24.99 -9.68
CA HIS A 45 -0.28 26.30 -9.24
C HIS A 45 -1.44 27.16 -8.74
N GLU A 46 -1.11 28.32 -8.19
CA GLU A 46 -2.09 29.32 -7.76
C GLU A 46 -3.05 29.70 -8.90
N GLY A 47 -4.34 29.56 -8.65
CA GLY A 47 -5.41 29.77 -9.63
C GLY A 47 -5.73 28.54 -10.49
N ASP A 48 -4.93 27.49 -10.48
CA ASP A 48 -5.23 26.30 -11.26
C ASP A 48 -6.36 25.48 -10.63
N VAL A 49 -7.02 24.68 -11.47
CA VAL A 49 -8.06 23.75 -11.06
C VAL A 49 -7.71 22.35 -11.50
N GLN A 50 -7.77 21.41 -10.56
CA GLN A 50 -7.64 20.00 -10.82
C GLN A 50 -9.01 19.34 -10.63
N PHE A 51 -9.45 18.62 -11.65
CA PHE A 51 -10.61 17.74 -11.60
C PHE A 51 -10.14 16.29 -11.66
N MET A 52 -10.55 15.51 -10.67
CA MET A 52 -10.20 14.10 -10.57
C MET A 52 -11.45 13.29 -10.26
N LYS A 53 -11.81 12.35 -11.13
CA LYS A 53 -12.90 11.40 -10.94
C LYS A 53 -12.31 10.04 -10.63
N ALA A 54 -12.42 9.59 -9.37
CA ALA A 54 -11.87 8.31 -8.95
C ALA A 54 -12.71 7.12 -9.44
N ALA A 55 -14.05 7.26 -9.48
CA ALA A 55 -14.99 6.25 -9.97
C ALA A 55 -14.62 4.81 -9.55
N SER A 56 -14.30 3.90 -10.49
CA SER A 56 -13.97 2.50 -10.18
C SER A 56 -12.74 2.30 -9.29
N GLY A 57 -11.90 3.32 -9.10
CA GLY A 57 -10.72 3.24 -8.25
C GLY A 57 -9.57 4.06 -8.83
N LEU A 58 -8.97 4.92 -8.02
CA LEU A 58 -7.77 5.67 -8.36
C LEU A 58 -6.87 5.76 -7.13
N ILE A 59 -5.57 5.57 -7.32
CA ILE A 59 -4.57 5.80 -6.28
C ILE A 59 -3.80 7.05 -6.68
N HIS A 60 -3.77 8.03 -5.78
CA HIS A 60 -3.17 9.33 -6.08
C HIS A 60 -2.46 9.91 -4.87
N SER A 61 -1.66 10.94 -5.13
CA SER A 61 -0.90 11.70 -4.14
C SER A 61 -1.04 13.19 -4.40
N GLU A 62 -1.03 13.96 -3.32
CA GLU A 62 -1.18 15.41 -3.31
C GLU A 62 -0.19 15.99 -2.28
N MET A 63 0.96 16.43 -2.76
CA MET A 63 2.08 16.85 -1.92
C MET A 63 2.28 18.37 -2.00
N PRO A 64 2.29 19.11 -0.88
CA PRO A 64 2.55 20.54 -0.89
C PRO A 64 3.99 20.82 -1.34
N VAL A 65 4.16 21.82 -2.19
CA VAL A 65 5.47 22.26 -2.70
C VAL A 65 5.91 23.49 -1.93
N GLN A 66 6.98 23.33 -1.15
CA GLN A 66 7.66 24.41 -0.42
C GLN A 66 9.16 24.11 -0.44
N ASP A 67 9.82 24.45 -1.54
CA ASP A 67 11.24 24.19 -1.75
C ASP A 67 12.11 25.14 -0.92
N LYS A 68 11.63 26.38 -0.74
CA LYS A 68 12.28 27.42 0.06
C LYS A 68 11.43 27.80 1.28
N PRO A 69 12.04 28.22 2.40
CA PRO A 69 11.30 28.74 3.56
C PRO A 69 10.43 29.97 3.27
N THR A 70 10.73 30.69 2.18
CA THR A 70 9.97 31.85 1.71
C THR A 70 8.75 31.49 0.88
N ASP A 71 8.62 30.24 0.45
CA ASP A 71 7.50 29.81 -0.38
C ASP A 71 6.22 29.81 0.45
N PRO A 72 5.11 30.33 -0.09
CA PRO A 72 3.86 30.41 0.64
C PRO A 72 3.38 29.02 1.04
N ILE A 73 2.77 28.92 2.22
CA ILE A 73 2.06 27.70 2.62
C ILE A 73 0.90 27.50 1.64
N PRO A 74 0.84 26.36 0.93
CA PRO A 74 -0.26 26.05 0.03
C PRO A 74 -1.63 26.12 0.71
N GLU A 75 -2.57 26.79 0.06
CA GLU A 75 -3.94 27.01 0.54
C GLU A 75 -4.90 26.83 -0.65
N GLY A 76 -6.01 26.15 -0.43
CA GLY A 76 -6.94 25.81 -1.51
C GLY A 76 -8.29 25.33 -1.01
N LEU A 77 -9.20 25.15 -1.95
CA LEU A 77 -10.52 24.57 -1.73
C LEU A 77 -10.61 23.22 -2.43
N GLN A 78 -11.16 22.22 -1.76
CA GLN A 78 -11.41 20.92 -2.36
C GLN A 78 -12.89 20.53 -2.19
N LEU A 79 -13.60 20.46 -3.31
CA LEU A 79 -14.98 20.01 -3.36
C LEU A 79 -15.01 18.51 -3.66
N TRP A 80 -15.52 17.73 -2.70
CA TRP A 80 -15.77 16.30 -2.83
C TRP A 80 -17.22 16.07 -3.27
N ILE A 81 -17.37 15.41 -4.42
CA ILE A 81 -18.63 15.16 -5.11
C ILE A 81 -18.88 13.66 -5.11
N ASP A 82 -20.00 13.25 -4.52
CA ASP A 82 -20.49 11.88 -4.63
C ASP A 82 -20.93 11.61 -6.08
N LEU A 83 -20.50 10.50 -6.67
CA LEU A 83 -20.92 10.16 -8.04
C LEU A 83 -22.31 9.51 -8.02
N PRO A 84 -23.14 9.73 -9.06
CA PRO A 84 -24.35 8.95 -9.26
C PRO A 84 -24.02 7.45 -9.26
N GLU A 85 -24.90 6.61 -8.73
CA GLU A 85 -24.69 5.17 -8.65
C GLU A 85 -24.22 4.55 -9.98
N ALA A 86 -24.80 4.99 -11.10
CA ALA A 86 -24.44 4.52 -12.45
C ALA A 86 -22.99 4.84 -12.86
N ASP A 87 -22.39 5.90 -12.30
CA ASP A 87 -21.06 6.39 -12.64
C ASP A 87 -19.98 5.88 -11.68
N LYS A 88 -20.35 5.33 -10.52
CA LYS A 88 -19.38 4.90 -9.49
C LYS A 88 -18.41 3.82 -9.95
N MET A 89 -18.76 3.05 -10.98
CA MET A 89 -17.91 2.01 -11.57
C MET A 89 -17.39 2.35 -12.96
N SER A 90 -17.58 3.60 -13.41
CA SER A 90 -16.98 4.09 -14.66
C SER A 90 -15.46 4.22 -14.54
N ALA A 91 -14.78 4.40 -15.67
CA ALA A 91 -13.33 4.61 -15.69
C ALA A 91 -12.96 5.89 -14.92
N PRO A 92 -11.80 5.93 -14.24
CA PRO A 92 -11.27 7.15 -13.69
C PRO A 92 -11.04 8.19 -14.79
N GLU A 93 -11.29 9.46 -14.48
CA GLU A 93 -11.08 10.57 -15.41
C GLU A 93 -10.25 11.65 -14.69
N TYR A 94 -9.39 12.33 -15.44
CA TYR A 94 -8.53 13.38 -14.93
C TYR A 94 -8.53 14.57 -15.90
N GLN A 95 -8.59 15.78 -15.35
CA GLN A 95 -8.47 17.01 -16.13
C GLN A 95 -7.83 18.10 -15.28
N GLU A 96 -6.87 18.81 -15.85
CA GLU A 96 -6.24 19.99 -15.26
C GLU A 96 -6.52 21.20 -16.14
N LEU A 97 -6.85 22.33 -15.51
CA LEU A 97 -6.95 23.61 -16.19
C LEU A 97 -6.08 24.62 -15.46
N THR A 98 -5.12 25.18 -16.19
CA THR A 98 -4.37 26.34 -15.71
C THR A 98 -5.30 27.55 -15.56
N ASP A 99 -4.96 28.50 -14.69
CA ASP A 99 -5.79 29.68 -14.44
C ASP A 99 -6.21 30.42 -15.73
N GLY A 100 -5.32 30.51 -16.71
CA GLY A 100 -5.58 31.15 -18.01
C GLY A 100 -6.50 30.36 -18.95
N GLN A 101 -6.65 29.04 -18.75
CA GLN A 101 -7.56 28.20 -19.52
C GLN A 101 -8.98 28.19 -18.97
N ILE A 102 -9.18 28.66 -17.74
CA ILE A 102 -10.49 28.65 -17.08
C ILE A 102 -11.34 29.82 -17.61
N PRO A 103 -12.52 29.55 -18.21
CA PRO A 103 -13.39 30.59 -18.73
C PRO A 103 -13.87 31.55 -17.64
N ARG A 104 -14.03 32.81 -18.00
CA ARG A 104 -14.54 33.87 -17.12
C ARG A 104 -15.71 34.59 -17.77
N ALA A 105 -16.77 34.77 -16.99
CA ALA A 105 -17.88 35.65 -17.34
C ALA A 105 -17.73 37.00 -16.64
N TYR A 106 -18.22 38.03 -17.32
CA TYR A 106 -18.17 39.42 -16.87
C TYR A 106 -19.57 40.03 -16.94
N PRO A 107 -20.42 39.83 -15.91
CA PRO A 107 -21.82 40.25 -15.90
C PRO A 107 -22.06 41.72 -16.29
N HIS A 108 -21.12 42.59 -15.93
CA HIS A 108 -21.18 44.04 -16.15
C HIS A 108 -20.10 44.54 -17.13
N GLY A 109 -19.60 43.67 -18.01
CA GLY A 109 -18.50 43.96 -18.94
C GLY A 109 -17.10 43.75 -18.34
N GLN A 110 -16.05 43.72 -19.16
CA GLN A 110 -14.67 43.37 -18.74
C GLN A 110 -14.11 44.30 -17.66
N ASP A 111 -14.47 45.59 -17.72
CA ASP A 111 -14.09 46.60 -16.73
C ASP A 111 -15.04 46.64 -15.52
N GLY A 112 -16.05 45.78 -15.49
CA GLY A 112 -17.04 45.71 -14.42
C GLY A 112 -16.47 45.21 -13.09
N ASN A 113 -17.29 45.37 -12.05
CA ASN A 113 -16.95 45.06 -10.67
C ASN A 113 -17.12 43.57 -10.30
N VAL A 114 -17.54 42.73 -11.23
CA VAL A 114 -17.84 41.31 -10.99
C VAL A 114 -17.12 40.46 -12.03
N VAL A 115 -16.36 39.48 -11.55
CA VAL A 115 -15.72 38.47 -12.38
C VAL A 115 -16.16 37.10 -11.87
N VAL A 116 -16.65 36.26 -12.78
CA VAL A 116 -17.10 34.91 -12.45
C VAL A 116 -16.17 33.94 -13.16
N LYS A 117 -15.34 33.24 -12.41
CA LYS A 117 -14.50 32.16 -12.91
C LYS A 117 -15.29 30.85 -12.85
N ILE A 118 -15.37 30.17 -13.99
CA ILE A 118 -16.31 29.07 -14.20
C ILE A 118 -15.55 27.75 -14.16
N LEU A 119 -15.48 27.14 -12.99
CA LEU A 119 -14.76 25.87 -12.79
C LEU A 119 -15.57 24.72 -13.37
N SER A 120 -16.88 24.68 -13.12
CA SER A 120 -17.84 23.74 -13.70
C SER A 120 -19.19 24.43 -13.88
N GLY A 121 -19.93 24.09 -14.95
CA GLY A 121 -21.24 24.65 -15.23
C GLY A 121 -21.24 25.80 -16.22
N GLU A 122 -22.31 26.60 -16.19
CA GLU A 122 -22.52 27.76 -17.07
C GLU A 122 -22.94 28.98 -16.26
N SER A 123 -22.37 30.14 -16.60
CA SER A 123 -22.72 31.43 -16.02
C SER A 123 -22.65 32.52 -17.08
N TYR A 124 -23.72 33.32 -17.22
CA TYR A 124 -23.84 34.40 -18.21
C TYR A 124 -23.48 33.99 -19.66
N GLY A 125 -23.91 32.79 -20.07
CA GLY A 125 -23.67 32.26 -21.43
C GLY A 125 -22.25 31.75 -21.68
N VAL A 126 -21.39 31.72 -20.65
CA VAL A 126 -20.04 31.13 -20.72
C VAL A 126 -20.06 29.80 -19.98
N SER A 127 -19.51 28.75 -20.59
CA SER A 127 -19.48 27.39 -20.05
C SER A 127 -18.05 26.93 -19.78
N SER A 128 -17.86 26.15 -18.71
CA SER A 128 -16.58 25.46 -18.45
C SER A 128 -16.36 24.30 -19.43
N PRO A 129 -15.11 24.04 -19.87
CA PRO A 129 -14.75 22.83 -20.60
C PRO A 129 -14.67 21.59 -19.69
N VAL A 130 -14.75 21.75 -18.36
CA VAL A 130 -14.81 20.62 -17.42
C VAL A 130 -16.15 19.91 -17.56
N ARG A 131 -16.08 18.59 -17.74
CA ARG A 131 -17.29 17.76 -17.81
C ARG A 131 -18.03 17.82 -16.48
N GLN A 132 -19.32 18.15 -16.52
CA GLN A 132 -20.16 18.20 -15.33
C GLN A 132 -20.34 16.79 -14.74
N CYS A 133 -19.50 16.41 -13.79
CA CYS A 133 -19.68 15.16 -13.06
C CYS A 133 -20.76 15.36 -11.99
N ALA A 134 -21.70 14.41 -11.92
CA ALA A 134 -22.83 14.41 -11.00
C ALA A 134 -23.74 15.66 -11.08
N GLY A 135 -23.77 16.38 -12.21
CA GLY A 135 -24.60 17.58 -12.35
C GLY A 135 -24.28 18.66 -11.32
N CYS A 136 -22.99 18.98 -11.13
CA CYS A 136 -22.53 20.00 -10.20
C CYS A 136 -21.92 21.21 -10.92
N TRP A 137 -22.38 22.41 -10.54
CA TRP A 137 -21.83 23.70 -10.94
C TRP A 137 -20.97 24.26 -9.81
N TYR A 138 -19.83 24.85 -10.19
CA TYR A 138 -18.86 25.40 -9.26
C TYR A 138 -18.24 26.65 -9.88
N PHE A 139 -18.44 27.78 -9.20
CA PHE A 139 -17.95 29.09 -9.61
C PHE A 139 -17.13 29.73 -8.50
N GLN A 140 -16.06 30.43 -8.86
CA GLN A 140 -15.41 31.43 -8.00
C GLN A 140 -15.86 32.81 -8.49
N VAL A 141 -16.32 33.65 -7.57
CA VAL A 141 -16.88 34.97 -7.86
C VAL A 141 -16.09 36.02 -7.10
N ASP A 142 -15.49 36.94 -7.85
CA ASP A 142 -14.74 38.07 -7.31
C ASP A 142 -15.55 39.36 -7.49
N LEU A 143 -15.85 40.01 -6.37
CA LEU A 143 -16.56 41.28 -6.28
C LEU A 143 -15.56 42.38 -5.90
N LYS A 144 -15.14 43.17 -6.91
CA LYS A 144 -14.03 44.13 -6.78
C LYS A 144 -14.34 45.28 -5.82
N GLU A 145 -15.56 45.80 -5.85
CA GLU A 145 -15.97 46.98 -5.09
C GLU A 145 -17.10 46.68 -4.10
N LYS A 146 -17.12 47.41 -2.99
CA LYS A 146 -18.24 47.41 -2.06
C LYS A 146 -19.53 47.85 -2.77
N GLY A 147 -20.60 47.09 -2.59
CA GLY A 147 -21.90 47.28 -3.24
C GLY A 147 -22.04 46.59 -4.59
N ALA A 148 -20.98 45.93 -5.10
CA ALA A 148 -21.09 45.10 -6.29
C ALA A 148 -22.07 43.94 -6.05
N THR A 149 -22.99 43.74 -6.99
CA THR A 149 -24.02 42.69 -6.94
C THR A 149 -23.81 41.64 -8.02
N TYR A 150 -24.02 40.39 -7.63
CA TYR A 150 -23.95 39.23 -8.48
C TYR A 150 -25.22 38.39 -8.33
N PHE A 151 -25.85 38.09 -9.45
CA PHE A 151 -26.96 37.14 -9.53
C PHE A 151 -26.53 35.91 -10.31
N GLN A 152 -26.84 34.72 -9.81
CA GLN A 152 -26.66 33.47 -10.54
C GLN A 152 -28.00 32.77 -10.66
N ALA A 153 -28.44 32.53 -11.90
CA ALA A 153 -29.56 31.65 -12.16
C ALA A 153 -29.19 30.22 -11.78
N ILE A 154 -30.06 29.54 -11.04
CA ILE A 154 -29.84 28.17 -10.58
C ILE A 154 -30.98 27.29 -11.12
N PRO A 155 -30.69 26.09 -11.67
CA PRO A 155 -31.73 25.17 -12.09
C PRO A 155 -32.70 24.84 -10.96
N SER A 156 -33.98 24.64 -11.31
CA SER A 156 -34.99 24.31 -10.32
C SER A 156 -34.62 23.00 -9.60
N ASN A 157 -34.93 22.94 -8.31
CA ASN A 157 -34.69 21.81 -7.42
C ASN A 157 -33.21 21.49 -7.07
N TRP A 158 -32.24 22.25 -7.56
CA TRP A 158 -30.83 22.06 -7.20
C TRP A 158 -30.53 22.54 -5.77
N ASN A 159 -29.66 21.80 -5.06
CA ASN A 159 -29.10 22.27 -3.80
C ASN A 159 -28.02 23.31 -4.11
N THR A 160 -27.97 24.41 -3.35
CA THR A 160 -26.95 25.45 -3.55
C THR A 160 -26.39 25.90 -2.20
N PHE A 161 -25.08 26.13 -2.17
CA PHE A 161 -24.42 26.82 -1.07
C PHE A 161 -23.37 27.80 -1.61
N ALA A 162 -23.02 28.77 -0.77
CA ALA A 162 -21.91 29.69 -1.02
C ALA A 162 -20.93 29.65 0.15
N TYR A 163 -19.65 29.83 -0.14
CA TYR A 163 -18.59 29.92 0.88
C TYR A 163 -17.74 31.15 0.62
N ILE A 164 -17.61 32.02 1.63
CA ILE A 164 -16.85 33.27 1.51
C ILE A 164 -15.38 32.97 1.77
N ILE A 165 -14.52 33.21 0.79
CA ILE A 165 -13.06 33.03 0.90
C ILE A 165 -12.47 34.22 1.65
N SER A 166 -12.83 35.43 1.23
CA SER A 166 -12.32 36.69 1.78
C SER A 166 -13.37 37.81 1.69
N GLY A 167 -13.22 38.82 2.56
CA GLY A 167 -14.12 39.97 2.63
C GLY A 167 -15.43 39.68 3.35
N THR A 168 -16.45 40.47 3.03
CA THR A 168 -17.77 40.43 3.68
C THR A 168 -18.86 40.50 2.61
N ALA A 169 -19.81 39.56 2.62
CA ALA A 169 -20.90 39.51 1.65
C ALA A 169 -22.26 39.40 2.36
N LYS A 170 -23.30 39.90 1.68
CA LYS A 170 -24.70 39.76 2.08
C LYS A 170 -25.41 38.90 1.04
N MET A 171 -26.18 37.91 1.50
CA MET A 171 -26.94 37.00 0.65
C MET A 171 -28.43 37.37 0.69
N GLY A 172 -29.00 37.81 -0.44
CA GLY A 172 -30.39 38.29 -0.53
C GLY A 172 -30.74 39.30 0.58
N ASN A 173 -31.80 39.01 1.34
CA ASN A 173 -32.27 39.85 2.45
C ASN A 173 -31.64 39.51 3.82
N GLY A 174 -30.61 38.67 3.84
CA GLY A 174 -29.95 38.20 5.08
C GLY A 174 -29.03 39.21 5.74
N GLU A 175 -28.28 38.74 6.75
CA GLU A 175 -27.26 39.53 7.45
C GLU A 175 -25.95 39.61 6.64
N ASN A 176 -25.06 40.50 7.07
CA ASN A 176 -23.71 40.57 6.53
C ASN A 176 -22.88 39.43 7.12
N LEU A 177 -22.22 38.66 6.26
CA LEU A 177 -21.44 37.48 6.64
C LEU A 177 -19.97 37.71 6.31
N ALA A 178 -19.11 37.38 7.26
CA ALA A 178 -17.66 37.51 7.13
C ALA A 178 -17.04 36.33 6.38
N ALA A 179 -15.78 36.47 6.00
CA ALA A 179 -14.94 35.40 5.47
C ALA A 179 -15.03 34.11 6.31
N HIS A 180 -14.92 32.98 5.63
CA HIS A 180 -15.05 31.62 6.16
C HIS A 180 -16.46 31.22 6.62
N SER A 181 -17.48 32.00 6.27
CA SER A 181 -18.89 31.61 6.46
C SER A 181 -19.39 30.76 5.30
N THR A 182 -20.14 29.69 5.61
CA THR A 182 -20.88 28.87 4.64
C THR A 182 -22.38 29.18 4.73
N ILE A 183 -23.01 29.44 3.59
CA ILE A 183 -24.43 29.75 3.48
C ILE A 183 -25.10 28.66 2.66
N THR A 184 -26.19 28.08 3.16
CA THR A 184 -27.04 27.16 2.40
C THR A 184 -28.35 27.84 2.03
N PHE A 185 -28.84 27.59 0.81
CA PHE A 185 -30.03 28.23 0.29
C PHE A 185 -31.24 27.29 0.33
N THR A 186 -32.43 27.84 0.60
CA THR A 186 -33.69 27.09 0.56
C THR A 186 -34.22 27.02 -0.88
N LYS A 187 -35.09 26.05 -1.15
CA LYS A 187 -35.71 25.84 -2.46
C LYS A 187 -37.18 26.26 -2.41
N GLN A 188 -37.46 27.55 -2.57
CA GLN A 188 -38.85 28.03 -2.66
C GLN A 188 -39.29 28.06 -4.13
N GLN A 189 -40.55 27.70 -4.41
CA GLN A 189 -41.09 27.49 -5.77
C GLN A 189 -41.05 28.74 -6.68
N GLU A 190 -40.84 29.94 -6.13
CA GLU A 190 -40.79 31.21 -6.86
C GLU A 190 -39.38 31.80 -7.01
N GLN A 191 -38.34 31.11 -6.55
CA GLN A 191 -36.96 31.57 -6.64
C GLN A 191 -36.25 30.95 -7.85
N ASN A 192 -35.53 31.77 -8.62
CA ASN A 192 -34.84 31.37 -9.86
C ASN A 192 -33.30 31.44 -9.77
N GLY A 193 -32.75 31.71 -8.59
CA GLY A 193 -31.32 31.89 -8.41
C GLY A 193 -30.94 32.44 -7.04
N ILE A 194 -29.67 32.83 -6.93
CA ILE A 194 -29.11 33.46 -5.74
C ILE A 194 -28.59 34.86 -6.08
N GLU A 195 -28.75 35.79 -5.13
CA GLU A 195 -28.23 37.15 -5.23
C GLU A 195 -27.25 37.41 -4.08
N ILE A 196 -26.10 37.99 -4.43
CA ILE A 196 -24.99 38.25 -3.52
C ILE A 196 -24.55 39.70 -3.70
N GLU A 197 -24.36 40.40 -2.59
CA GLU A 197 -23.86 41.78 -2.56
C GLU A 197 -22.57 41.86 -1.72
N ALA A 198 -21.51 42.45 -2.26
CA ALA A 198 -20.30 42.73 -1.51
C ALA A 198 -20.52 43.86 -0.50
N LYS A 199 -20.15 43.64 0.75
CA LYS A 199 -20.14 44.66 1.82
C LYS A 199 -18.75 45.22 2.09
N GLU A 200 -17.75 44.62 1.47
CA GLU A 200 -16.34 45.00 1.50
C GLU A 200 -15.73 44.86 0.09
N SER A 201 -14.84 45.78 -0.29
CA SER A 201 -14.15 45.69 -1.59
C SER A 201 -13.20 44.49 -1.61
N GLY A 202 -13.04 43.84 -2.76
CA GLY A 202 -12.23 42.63 -2.91
C GLY A 202 -12.82 41.40 -2.22
N THR A 203 -14.15 41.34 -2.09
CA THR A 203 -14.83 40.14 -1.56
C THR A 203 -14.74 39.02 -2.59
N SER A 204 -14.24 37.85 -2.18
CA SER A 204 -14.16 36.64 -3.01
C SER A 204 -14.89 35.50 -2.34
N LEU A 205 -15.66 34.76 -3.13
CA LEU A 205 -16.45 33.64 -2.63
C LEU A 205 -16.62 32.58 -3.72
N VAL A 206 -17.04 31.39 -3.31
CA VAL A 206 -17.46 30.36 -4.23
C VAL A 206 -18.94 30.07 -4.13
N VAL A 207 -19.54 29.72 -5.26
CA VAL A 207 -20.91 29.25 -5.36
C VAL A 207 -20.89 27.85 -5.93
N VAL A 208 -21.54 26.92 -5.23
CA VAL A 208 -21.67 25.53 -5.66
C VAL A 208 -23.14 25.17 -5.70
N ALA A 209 -23.58 24.62 -6.82
CA ALA A 209 -24.93 24.11 -6.99
C ALA A 209 -24.90 22.70 -7.56
N GLY A 210 -25.83 21.83 -7.18
CA GLY A 210 -25.87 20.47 -7.69
C GLY A 210 -27.23 19.82 -7.62
N GLU A 211 -27.47 18.90 -8.55
CA GLU A 211 -28.66 18.05 -8.56
C GLU A 211 -28.65 17.09 -7.36
N PRO A 212 -29.75 16.99 -6.58
CA PRO A 212 -29.85 16.00 -5.52
C PRO A 212 -29.90 14.57 -6.09
N LEU A 213 -28.92 13.73 -5.75
CA LEU A 213 -28.82 12.36 -6.27
C LEU A 213 -29.86 11.38 -5.71
N ASN A 214 -30.53 11.71 -4.59
CA ASN A 214 -31.55 10.85 -3.94
C ASN A 214 -31.11 9.37 -3.80
N GLN A 215 -29.85 9.13 -3.44
CA GLN A 215 -29.26 7.80 -3.30
C GLN A 215 -28.71 7.58 -1.88
N LYS A 216 -28.52 6.31 -1.49
CA LYS A 216 -27.82 5.98 -0.24
C LYS A 216 -26.34 6.32 -0.42
N VAL A 217 -25.78 7.04 0.55
CA VAL A 217 -24.35 7.38 0.62
C VAL A 217 -23.76 6.60 1.78
N ILE A 218 -22.80 5.72 1.47
CA ILE A 218 -22.04 4.96 2.45
C ILE A 218 -20.57 5.35 2.28
N GLN A 219 -20.05 6.05 3.27
CA GLN A 219 -18.65 6.43 3.33
C GLN A 219 -17.95 5.56 4.38
N TYR A 220 -16.86 4.91 3.98
CA TYR A 220 -15.97 4.23 4.92
C TYR A 220 -14.51 4.34 4.44
N GLY A 221 -13.68 4.98 5.27
CA GLY A 221 -12.33 5.35 4.86
C GLY A 221 -12.38 6.24 3.62
N PRO A 222 -11.59 5.94 2.57
CA PRO A 222 -11.51 6.79 1.39
C PRO A 222 -12.46 6.37 0.26
N PHE A 223 -13.40 5.46 0.54
CA PHE A 223 -14.38 4.94 -0.42
C PHE A 223 -15.78 5.46 -0.11
N VAL A 224 -16.49 5.89 -1.17
CA VAL A 224 -17.87 6.36 -1.09
C VAL A 224 -18.72 5.63 -2.11
N LEU A 225 -19.58 4.72 -1.65
CA LEU A 225 -20.42 3.84 -2.48
C LEU A 225 -21.85 3.81 -1.95
N SER A 226 -22.77 3.14 -2.64
CA SER A 226 -24.18 3.07 -2.22
C SER A 226 -24.58 1.77 -1.52
N LYS A 227 -23.70 0.76 -1.50
CA LYS A 227 -23.91 -0.54 -0.84
C LYS A 227 -22.72 -0.95 0.01
N GLU A 228 -22.98 -1.63 1.12
CA GLU A 228 -21.94 -2.06 2.07
C GLU A 228 -21.05 -3.15 1.48
N GLU A 229 -21.63 -4.08 0.73
CA GLU A 229 -20.92 -5.11 -0.04
C GLU A 229 -19.89 -4.52 -1.01
N ASP A 230 -20.20 -3.41 -1.68
CA ASP A 230 -19.28 -2.75 -2.60
C ASP A 230 -18.12 -2.05 -1.86
N ILE A 231 -18.33 -1.59 -0.62
CA ILE A 231 -17.27 -1.06 0.24
C ILE A 231 -16.28 -2.17 0.60
N TYR A 232 -16.76 -3.34 1.05
CA TYR A 232 -15.88 -4.46 1.35
C TYR A 232 -15.07 -4.90 0.13
N LYS A 233 -15.73 -4.97 -1.03
CA LYS A 233 -15.06 -5.25 -2.30
C LYS A 233 -14.01 -4.19 -2.66
N ALA A 234 -14.24 -2.91 -2.35
CA ALA A 234 -13.26 -1.86 -2.58
C ALA A 234 -11.99 -2.02 -1.73
N PHE A 235 -12.13 -2.44 -0.48
CA PHE A 235 -10.97 -2.80 0.35
C PHE A 235 -10.26 -4.02 -0.17
N GLU A 236 -10.98 -5.08 -0.54
CA GLU A 236 -10.39 -6.28 -1.13
C GLU A 236 -9.63 -5.93 -2.41
N ASP A 237 -10.23 -5.18 -3.32
CA ASP A 237 -9.60 -4.77 -4.57
C ASP A 237 -8.35 -3.90 -4.33
N TYR A 238 -8.38 -3.02 -3.32
CA TYR A 238 -7.21 -2.23 -2.93
C TYR A 238 -6.09 -3.13 -2.37
N GLN A 239 -6.41 -4.03 -1.45
CA GLN A 239 -5.45 -4.94 -0.81
C GLN A 239 -4.82 -5.91 -1.83
N LEU A 240 -5.59 -6.33 -2.83
CA LEU A 240 -5.14 -7.23 -3.89
C LEU A 240 -4.52 -6.49 -5.09
N GLY A 241 -4.35 -5.16 -5.01
CA GLY A 241 -3.74 -4.37 -6.09
C GLY A 241 -4.57 -4.30 -7.38
N ARG A 242 -5.88 -4.56 -7.31
CA ARG A 242 -6.81 -4.54 -8.45
C ARG A 242 -7.28 -3.13 -8.83
N ASN A 243 -6.99 -2.11 -8.01
CA ASN A 243 -7.34 -0.69 -8.25
C ASN A 243 -6.38 0.03 -9.23
N GLY A 244 -5.66 -0.72 -10.05
CA GLY A 244 -4.57 -0.22 -10.90
C GLY A 244 -3.20 -0.42 -10.25
N PRO A 245 -2.11 -0.40 -11.04
CA PRO A 245 -0.79 -0.73 -10.56
C PRO A 245 -0.30 0.33 -9.56
N ILE A 246 -0.10 -0.06 -8.31
CA ILE A 246 0.73 0.73 -7.40
C ILE A 246 2.16 0.48 -7.85
N GLN A 247 2.87 1.51 -8.32
CA GLN A 247 4.32 1.42 -8.53
C GLN A 247 4.98 1.30 -7.17
N GLN A 248 5.01 0.08 -6.64
CA GLN A 248 5.71 -0.28 -5.43
C GLN A 248 6.53 -1.52 -5.72
N ASP A 249 7.86 -1.34 -5.79
CA ASP A 249 8.78 -2.41 -6.19
C ASP A 249 8.77 -3.59 -5.22
N ARG A 250 8.50 -3.31 -3.93
CA ARG A 250 8.38 -4.31 -2.88
C ARG A 250 7.45 -3.89 -1.76
N VAL A 251 6.98 -4.87 -1.00
CA VAL A 251 6.19 -4.72 0.23
C VAL A 251 7.07 -5.09 1.41
N ILE A 252 7.03 -4.31 2.48
CA ILE A 252 7.66 -4.65 3.74
C ILE A 252 6.61 -4.84 4.84
N GLY A 253 6.97 -5.60 5.87
CA GLY A 253 6.12 -5.73 7.04
C GLY A 253 6.86 -6.22 8.28
N ALA A 254 6.19 -6.13 9.42
CA ALA A 254 6.73 -6.57 10.70
C ALA A 254 6.49 -8.07 10.90
N LEU A 255 7.50 -8.76 11.45
CA LEU A 255 7.41 -10.17 11.84
C LEU A 255 7.16 -10.25 13.34
N LEU A 256 6.12 -10.99 13.71
CA LEU A 256 5.71 -11.24 15.08
C LEU A 256 5.96 -12.70 15.47
N GLY A 257 6.43 -12.90 16.69
CA GLY A 257 6.77 -14.22 17.14
C GLY A 257 7.23 -14.29 18.58
N SER A 258 7.93 -15.37 18.90
CA SER A 258 8.60 -15.56 20.18
C SER A 258 10.07 -15.86 19.96
N ARG A 259 10.91 -15.34 20.85
CA ARG A 259 12.36 -15.54 20.79
C ARG A 259 12.82 -16.31 22.02
N SER A 260 13.54 -17.42 21.80
CA SER A 260 14.10 -18.27 22.85
C SER A 260 15.61 -18.04 22.95
N GLY A 261 15.99 -16.93 23.59
CA GLY A 261 17.39 -16.49 23.68
C GLY A 261 17.95 -15.98 22.34
N GLU A 262 19.26 -16.09 22.14
CA GLU A 262 19.93 -15.57 20.93
C GLU A 262 19.83 -16.50 19.72
N ARG A 263 19.47 -17.77 19.91
CA ARG A 263 19.65 -18.83 18.90
C ARG A 263 18.41 -19.11 18.06
N ASP A 264 17.24 -19.19 18.71
CA ASP A 264 16.02 -19.66 18.05
C ASP A 264 14.95 -18.55 18.04
N VAL A 265 14.37 -18.32 16.86
CA VAL A 265 13.26 -17.41 16.66
C VAL A 265 12.12 -18.15 15.98
N ASP A 266 10.96 -18.14 16.64
CA ASP A 266 9.72 -18.73 16.14
C ASP A 266 8.81 -17.60 15.66
N ILE A 267 8.64 -17.50 14.34
CA ILE A 267 7.78 -16.49 13.69
C ILE A 267 6.39 -17.10 13.55
N LYS A 268 5.38 -16.42 14.09
CA LYS A 268 4.01 -16.92 14.16
C LYS A 268 3.03 -16.11 13.33
N SER A 269 3.30 -14.82 13.19
CA SER A 269 2.41 -13.88 12.51
C SER A 269 3.23 -12.77 11.88
N SER A 270 2.59 -12.01 11.00
CA SER A 270 3.18 -10.83 10.38
C SER A 270 2.07 -9.89 9.91
N PHE A 271 2.41 -8.62 9.74
CA PHE A 271 1.52 -7.65 9.11
C PHE A 271 2.33 -6.68 8.25
N ALA A 272 1.74 -6.24 7.14
CA ALA A 272 2.37 -5.26 6.26
C ALA A 272 2.45 -3.90 6.96
N VAL A 273 3.52 -3.16 6.71
CA VAL A 273 3.71 -1.81 7.24
C VAL A 273 3.83 -0.85 6.07
N PRO A 274 3.02 0.21 6.02
CA PRO A 274 3.17 1.27 5.03
C PRO A 274 4.60 1.82 5.04
N HIS A 275 5.20 1.89 3.86
CA HIS A 275 6.55 2.39 3.69
C HIS A 275 6.67 3.12 2.35
N SER A 276 7.62 4.05 2.29
CA SER A 276 7.98 4.77 1.07
C SER A 276 9.48 4.59 0.85
N GLU A 277 9.87 4.17 -0.35
CA GLU A 277 11.26 4.12 -0.81
C GLU A 277 11.39 5.05 -2.02
N ASN A 278 12.12 6.16 -1.84
CA ASN A 278 12.47 7.10 -2.92
C ASN A 278 13.98 7.05 -3.15
N GLU A 279 14.47 7.64 -4.25
CA GLU A 279 15.90 7.63 -4.62
C GLU A 279 16.84 8.08 -3.48
N GLU A 280 16.39 8.96 -2.57
CA GLU A 280 17.19 9.51 -1.47
C GLU A 280 16.81 9.01 -0.06
N GLN A 281 15.62 8.42 0.16
CA GLN A 281 15.11 8.13 1.51
C GLN A 281 14.20 6.89 1.56
N ALA A 282 14.31 6.11 2.64
CA ALA A 282 13.37 5.05 2.99
C ALA A 282 12.71 5.38 4.34
N THR A 283 11.39 5.50 4.38
CA THR A 283 10.61 5.77 5.59
C THR A 283 9.61 4.66 5.86
N VAL A 284 9.47 4.31 7.14
CA VAL A 284 8.52 3.30 7.63
C VAL A 284 7.53 4.01 8.55
N ASP A 285 6.24 3.77 8.38
CA ASP A 285 5.21 4.37 9.22
C ASP A 285 5.23 3.77 10.63
N SER A 286 5.89 4.49 11.55
CA SER A 286 5.98 4.08 12.95
C SER A 286 4.63 4.13 13.67
N GLU A 287 3.74 5.07 13.34
CA GLU A 287 2.45 5.20 14.04
C GLU A 287 1.54 4.02 13.72
N HIS A 288 1.51 3.62 12.44
CA HIS A 288 0.82 2.42 12.00
C HIS A 288 1.41 1.16 12.65
N LEU A 289 2.74 1.04 12.69
CA LEU A 289 3.43 -0.08 13.34
C LEU A 289 3.01 -0.24 14.81
N HIS A 290 3.02 0.84 15.59
CA HIS A 290 2.64 0.79 17.01
C HIS A 290 1.15 0.46 17.18
N SER A 291 0.29 1.08 16.37
CA SER A 291 -1.16 0.84 16.43
C SER A 291 -1.52 -0.61 16.11
N MET A 292 -0.92 -1.18 15.07
CA MET A 292 -1.12 -2.58 14.69
C MET A 292 -0.51 -3.56 15.71
N LEU A 293 0.66 -3.23 16.26
CA LEU A 293 1.26 -4.01 17.33
C LEU A 293 0.35 -4.06 18.56
N ASP A 294 -0.22 -2.94 18.97
CA ASP A 294 -1.17 -2.87 20.09
C ASP A 294 -2.41 -3.75 19.85
N LEU A 295 -2.92 -3.79 18.62
CA LEU A 295 -4.03 -4.67 18.25
C LEU A 295 -3.63 -6.15 18.32
N HIS A 296 -2.45 -6.51 17.83
CA HIS A 296 -1.96 -7.88 17.93
C HIS A 296 -1.69 -8.31 19.36
N LEU A 297 -1.11 -7.45 20.19
CA LEU A 297 -0.84 -7.72 21.61
C LEU A 297 -2.14 -7.89 22.43
N LYS A 298 -3.25 -7.26 22.02
CA LYS A 298 -4.58 -7.51 22.62
C LYS A 298 -5.08 -8.93 22.34
N VAL A 299 -4.71 -9.51 21.19
CA VAL A 299 -5.08 -10.88 20.81
C VAL A 299 -4.11 -11.89 21.43
N ASN A 300 -2.80 -11.63 21.33
CA ASN A 300 -1.75 -12.49 21.87
C ASN A 300 -0.67 -11.67 22.59
N PRO A 301 -0.76 -11.54 23.93
CA PRO A 301 0.19 -10.75 24.71
C PRO A 301 1.62 -11.31 24.77
N ARG A 302 1.85 -12.53 24.27
CA ARG A 302 3.17 -13.18 24.31
C ARG A 302 3.99 -12.95 23.05
N GLU A 303 3.40 -12.37 22.02
CA GLU A 303 4.11 -12.06 20.78
C GLU A 303 4.94 -10.79 20.94
N VAL A 304 6.10 -10.78 20.29
CA VAL A 304 6.96 -9.61 20.19
C VAL A 304 7.36 -9.43 18.73
N VAL A 305 7.73 -8.21 18.37
CA VAL A 305 8.37 -7.96 17.07
C VAL A 305 9.74 -8.62 17.10
N VAL A 306 9.96 -9.57 16.20
CA VAL A 306 11.24 -10.31 16.08
C VAL A 306 12.06 -9.83 14.90
N GLY A 307 11.45 -9.08 13.98
CA GLY A 307 12.11 -8.54 12.81
C GLY A 307 11.12 -8.03 11.77
N TRP A 308 11.52 -8.11 10.51
CA TRP A 308 10.74 -7.63 9.37
C TRP A 308 10.93 -8.51 8.15
N TYR A 309 9.97 -8.47 7.23
CA TYR A 309 10.07 -9.12 5.94
C TYR A 309 10.01 -8.10 4.81
N ALA A 310 10.56 -8.47 3.66
CA ALA A 310 10.43 -7.76 2.40
C ALA A 310 10.10 -8.74 1.28
N THR A 311 9.27 -8.31 0.33
CA THR A 311 9.13 -9.04 -0.94
C THR A 311 10.28 -8.68 -1.89
N GLY A 312 10.69 -9.64 -2.71
CA GLY A 312 11.82 -9.51 -3.63
C GLY A 312 13.02 -10.38 -3.23
N SER A 313 13.85 -10.70 -4.22
CA SER A 313 14.95 -11.68 -4.09
C SER A 313 16.30 -11.05 -3.72
N SER A 314 16.44 -9.71 -3.76
CA SER A 314 17.71 -9.01 -3.58
C SER A 314 17.71 -8.06 -2.38
N LEU A 315 18.80 -8.08 -1.62
CA LEU A 315 19.13 -7.03 -0.64
C LEU A 315 19.50 -5.75 -1.41
N ASN A 316 18.91 -4.60 -1.03
CA ASN A 316 19.20 -3.29 -1.61
C ASN A 316 19.84 -2.35 -0.58
N SER A 317 20.32 -1.19 -1.04
CA SER A 317 20.94 -0.15 -0.21
C SER A 317 20.03 0.31 0.95
N TYR A 318 18.72 0.35 0.72
CA TYR A 318 17.71 0.74 1.72
C TYR A 318 17.46 -0.33 2.79
N SER A 319 17.84 -1.58 2.54
CA SER A 319 17.64 -2.68 3.50
C SER A 319 18.41 -2.42 4.81
N ALA A 320 19.56 -1.75 4.76
CA ALA A 320 20.32 -1.36 5.96
C ALA A 320 19.58 -0.33 6.82
N LEU A 321 18.90 0.64 6.19
CA LEU A 321 18.13 1.67 6.88
C LEU A 321 16.93 1.07 7.60
N ILE A 322 16.17 0.23 6.91
CA ILE A 322 14.98 -0.45 7.46
C ILE A 322 15.40 -1.42 8.58
N GLN A 323 16.48 -2.16 8.37
CA GLN A 323 17.06 -3.05 9.39
C GLN A 323 17.41 -2.30 10.67
N ASN A 324 18.02 -1.11 10.56
CA ASN A 324 18.36 -0.27 11.70
C ASN A 324 17.11 0.28 12.40
N PHE A 325 16.08 0.68 11.64
CA PHE A 325 14.80 1.13 12.20
C PHE A 325 14.16 0.05 13.10
N PHE A 326 13.96 -1.17 12.58
CA PHE A 326 13.38 -2.26 13.37
C PHE A 326 14.26 -2.69 14.55
N THR A 327 15.59 -2.69 14.36
CA THR A 327 16.53 -3.04 15.43
C THR A 327 16.50 -2.04 16.57
N GLN A 328 16.41 -0.74 16.29
CA GLN A 328 16.41 0.30 17.31
C GLN A 328 15.06 0.46 18.00
N GLN A 329 13.97 0.39 17.23
CA GLN A 329 12.64 0.71 17.76
C GLN A 329 11.85 -0.48 18.29
N SER A 330 12.11 -1.70 17.80
CA SER A 330 11.16 -2.80 18.01
C SER A 330 11.76 -4.09 18.57
N THR A 331 13.05 -4.39 18.36
CA THR A 331 13.63 -5.70 18.71
C THR A 331 14.69 -5.68 19.81
N GLN A 332 14.97 -4.51 20.42
CA GLN A 332 15.95 -4.38 21.51
C GLN A 332 15.64 -5.36 22.66
N PRO A 333 16.65 -6.06 23.23
CA PRO A 333 18.09 -5.86 23.07
C PRO A 333 18.73 -6.63 21.90
N PHE A 334 17.95 -7.35 21.10
CA PHE A 334 18.48 -8.23 20.06
C PHE A 334 18.38 -7.62 18.66
N ASN A 335 19.24 -8.05 17.75
CA ASN A 335 19.15 -7.65 16.34
C ASN A 335 17.87 -8.21 15.69
N ALA A 336 17.26 -7.39 14.83
CA ALA A 336 16.11 -7.77 14.04
C ALA A 336 16.48 -8.84 13.00
N ILE A 337 15.58 -9.78 12.75
CA ILE A 337 15.72 -10.74 11.64
C ILE A 337 15.06 -10.16 10.39
N HIS A 338 15.74 -10.25 9.26
CA HIS A 338 15.20 -9.85 7.95
C HIS A 338 14.87 -11.09 7.13
N ILE A 339 13.64 -11.21 6.64
CA ILE A 339 13.24 -12.28 5.71
C ILE A 339 12.94 -11.70 4.34
N THR A 340 13.57 -12.24 3.30
CA THR A 340 13.23 -11.92 1.91
C THR A 340 12.37 -13.04 1.32
N VAL A 341 11.25 -12.66 0.70
CA VAL A 341 10.34 -13.59 0.03
C VAL A 341 10.31 -13.27 -1.47
N ASP A 342 10.83 -14.19 -2.28
CA ASP A 342 10.80 -14.08 -3.73
C ASP A 342 9.38 -14.34 -4.26
N THR A 343 8.78 -13.31 -4.84
CA THR A 343 7.44 -13.37 -5.41
C THR A 343 7.38 -14.12 -6.75
N ASN A 344 8.52 -14.31 -7.42
CA ASN A 344 8.60 -15.07 -8.67
C ASN A 344 8.79 -16.58 -8.41
N ASN A 345 9.29 -16.95 -7.23
CA ASN A 345 9.55 -18.33 -6.85
C ASN A 345 8.92 -18.64 -5.48
N LEU A 346 7.69 -19.15 -5.51
CA LEU A 346 6.92 -19.46 -4.29
C LEU A 346 7.36 -20.74 -3.56
N ASN A 347 8.44 -21.40 -4.00
CA ASN A 347 8.96 -22.56 -3.29
C ASN A 347 9.73 -22.12 -2.04
N PHE A 348 9.22 -22.47 -0.86
CA PHE A 348 9.81 -22.08 0.43
C PHE A 348 11.33 -22.32 0.53
N SER A 349 11.82 -23.45 0.01
CA SER A 349 13.23 -23.83 0.12
C SER A 349 14.19 -23.01 -0.72
N THR A 350 13.68 -22.28 -1.72
CA THR A 350 14.50 -21.49 -2.66
C THR A 350 14.07 -20.02 -2.77
N GLY A 351 12.83 -19.71 -2.40
CA GLY A 351 12.25 -18.37 -2.43
C GLY A 351 12.26 -17.64 -1.10
N VAL A 352 12.54 -18.31 0.03
CA VAL A 352 12.58 -17.66 1.35
C VAL A 352 13.99 -17.72 1.92
N ASN A 353 14.59 -16.55 2.15
CA ASN A 353 15.89 -16.42 2.80
C ASN A 353 15.77 -15.56 4.05
N ALA A 354 16.49 -15.90 5.11
CA ALA A 354 16.57 -15.08 6.32
C ALA A 354 18.00 -14.59 6.55
N TYR A 355 18.09 -13.40 7.12
CA TYR A 355 19.33 -12.71 7.41
C TYR A 355 19.29 -12.08 8.80
N MET A 356 20.45 -12.03 9.45
CA MET A 356 20.68 -11.20 10.64
C MET A 356 21.50 -9.99 10.24
N GLY A 357 20.96 -8.79 10.45
CA GLY A 357 21.70 -7.55 10.26
C GLY A 357 22.59 -7.23 11.46
N SER A 358 23.84 -6.85 11.19
CA SER A 358 24.80 -6.38 12.21
C SER A 358 25.50 -5.11 11.74
N SER A 359 25.61 -4.11 12.62
CA SER A 359 26.28 -2.84 12.28
C SER A 359 27.80 -2.99 12.31
N LEU A 360 28.49 -2.45 11.30
CA LEU A 360 29.95 -2.48 11.21
C LEU A 360 30.59 -1.23 11.84
N GLY A 361 31.49 -1.45 12.82
CA GLY A 361 32.42 -0.44 13.34
C GLY A 361 32.10 0.11 14.73
N PRO A 362 33.06 0.83 15.37
CA PRO A 362 32.91 1.36 16.73
C PRO A 362 31.95 2.57 16.84
N LEU A 363 31.61 3.20 15.71
CA LEU A 363 30.59 4.24 15.56
C LEU A 363 29.63 3.79 14.46
N PRO A 364 28.42 3.30 14.78
CA PRO A 364 27.48 2.80 13.78
C PRO A 364 26.99 3.96 12.92
N LYS A 365 27.40 3.98 11.64
CA LYS A 365 26.71 4.79 10.62
C LYS A 365 25.44 4.07 10.19
N MET A 366 24.36 4.82 9.93
CA MET A 366 23.03 4.26 9.60
C MET A 366 23.01 3.39 8.34
N ASP A 367 24.01 3.52 7.47
CA ASP A 367 24.02 2.83 6.16
C ASP A 367 24.94 1.59 6.15
N ASN A 368 25.64 1.32 7.25
CA ASN A 368 26.64 0.25 7.32
C ASN A 368 26.09 -0.98 8.08
N CYS A 369 25.39 -1.86 7.37
CA CYS A 369 24.89 -3.13 7.90
C CYS A 369 25.41 -4.32 7.09
N VAL A 370 25.85 -5.38 7.76
CA VAL A 370 26.16 -6.68 7.15
C VAL A 370 25.05 -7.66 7.47
N PHE A 371 24.52 -8.28 6.43
CA PHE A 371 23.51 -9.32 6.50
C PHE A 371 24.17 -10.70 6.49
N GLN A 372 24.11 -11.40 7.62
CA GLN A 372 24.57 -12.77 7.74
C GLN A 372 23.41 -13.73 7.45
N PRO A 373 23.53 -14.69 6.52
CA PRO A 373 22.45 -15.63 6.22
C PRO A 373 22.17 -16.56 7.39
N LEU A 374 20.89 -16.86 7.62
CA LEU A 374 20.40 -17.78 8.64
C LEU A 374 19.68 -18.97 8.00
N PRO A 375 19.83 -20.19 8.56
CA PRO A 375 19.02 -21.33 8.15
C PRO A 375 17.55 -21.11 8.54
N VAL A 376 16.65 -21.47 7.62
CA VAL A 376 15.20 -21.30 7.80
C VAL A 376 14.51 -22.66 7.63
N SER A 377 13.57 -22.96 8.51
CA SER A 377 12.72 -24.15 8.42
C SER A 377 11.26 -23.77 8.60
N LEU A 378 10.37 -24.30 7.75
CA LEU A 378 8.93 -24.14 7.92
C LEU A 378 8.41 -25.21 8.89
N LEU A 379 7.81 -24.78 9.99
CA LEU A 379 7.16 -25.66 10.95
C LEU A 379 5.64 -25.55 10.77
N VAL A 380 4.99 -26.64 10.39
CA VAL A 380 3.53 -26.70 10.27
C VAL A 380 2.97 -27.32 11.56
N ARG A 381 2.12 -26.57 12.29
CA ARG A 381 1.47 -27.09 13.49
C ARG A 381 0.33 -28.04 13.13
N GLU A 382 0.03 -28.99 14.00
CA GLU A 382 -1.00 -30.01 13.73
C GLU A 382 -2.38 -29.42 13.39
N HIS A 383 -2.76 -28.31 14.03
CA HIS A 383 -4.04 -27.64 13.77
C HIS A 383 -4.06 -26.83 12.47
N GLU A 384 -2.91 -26.40 11.96
CA GLU A 384 -2.80 -25.72 10.66
C GLU A 384 -2.74 -26.74 9.52
N LYS A 385 -2.16 -27.91 9.79
CA LYS A 385 -2.01 -29.00 8.82
C LYS A 385 -3.36 -29.39 8.20
N ALA A 386 -4.39 -29.58 9.02
CA ALA A 386 -5.72 -29.95 8.53
C ALA A 386 -6.30 -28.88 7.56
N SER A 387 -6.08 -27.60 7.86
CA SER A 387 -6.53 -26.48 7.01
C SER A 387 -5.71 -26.36 5.73
N LEU A 388 -4.39 -26.56 5.81
CA LEU A 388 -3.50 -26.57 4.65
C LEU A 388 -3.79 -27.76 3.71
N ASP A 389 -4.06 -28.93 4.27
CA ASP A 389 -4.46 -30.13 3.52
C ASP A 389 -5.80 -29.89 2.80
N ALA A 390 -6.74 -29.17 3.43
CA ALA A 390 -8.00 -28.78 2.81
C ALA A 390 -7.82 -27.76 1.67
N LEU A 391 -6.94 -26.76 1.85
CA LEU A 391 -6.62 -25.76 0.82
C LEU A 391 -5.90 -26.37 -0.37
N THR A 392 -5.06 -27.39 -0.14
CA THR A 392 -4.26 -28.04 -1.19
C THR A 392 -5.01 -29.13 -1.95
N SER A 393 -6.14 -29.63 -1.41
CA SER A 393 -7.12 -30.58 -2.00
C SER A 393 -6.66 -31.34 -3.25
N THR A 394 -5.50 -31.96 -3.15
CA THR A 394 -5.12 -33.13 -3.93
C THR A 394 -5.12 -34.24 -2.90
N PRO A 395 -5.92 -35.30 -3.06
CA PRO A 395 -6.06 -36.33 -2.04
C PRO A 395 -4.66 -36.91 -1.76
N SER A 396 -4.26 -36.81 -0.51
CA SER A 396 -3.01 -37.32 0.04
C SER A 396 -2.73 -38.73 -0.51
N GLN A 397 -1.85 -38.81 -1.52
CA GLN A 397 -1.18 -40.06 -1.80
C GLN A 397 -0.14 -40.24 -0.72
N THR A 398 -0.29 -41.36 -0.04
CA THR A 398 0.58 -41.88 1.01
C THR A 398 2.05 -41.67 0.64
N ILE A 399 2.76 -40.93 1.50
CA ILE A 399 4.22 -40.83 1.67
C ILE A 399 5.04 -41.16 0.40
N GLN A 400 5.58 -40.12 -0.24
CA GLN A 400 6.78 -40.29 -1.08
C GLN A 400 7.90 -39.44 -0.51
N ASP A 401 8.76 -40.05 0.32
CA ASP A 401 10.07 -39.49 0.70
C ASP A 401 11.07 -39.50 -0.49
N ILE A 402 10.70 -40.14 -1.60
CA ILE A 402 11.55 -40.33 -2.77
C ILE A 402 11.78 -39.02 -3.55
N PRO A 403 10.77 -38.21 -3.91
CA PRO A 403 10.98 -36.91 -4.55
C PRO A 403 11.82 -35.94 -3.71
N ALA A 404 11.62 -35.92 -2.39
CA ALA A 404 12.41 -35.09 -1.48
C ALA A 404 13.88 -35.52 -1.44
N LEU A 405 14.14 -36.83 -1.45
CA LEU A 405 15.49 -37.39 -1.53
C LEU A 405 16.15 -37.08 -2.88
N VAL A 406 15.43 -37.24 -4.00
CA VAL A 406 15.93 -36.89 -5.34
C VAL A 406 16.31 -35.40 -5.39
N ALA A 407 15.43 -34.52 -4.90
CA ALA A 407 15.72 -33.08 -4.85
C ALA A 407 16.89 -32.72 -3.90
N ALA A 408 17.14 -33.51 -2.85
CA ALA A 408 18.29 -33.33 -1.98
C ALA A 408 19.60 -33.79 -2.66
N VAL A 409 19.57 -34.90 -3.40
CA VAL A 409 20.71 -35.42 -4.16
C VAL A 409 21.09 -34.46 -5.29
N ASP A 410 20.11 -33.92 -6.03
CA ASP A 410 20.36 -32.94 -7.09
C ASP A 410 21.00 -31.66 -6.54
N ARG A 411 20.53 -31.18 -5.38
CA ARG A 411 21.12 -30.03 -4.68
C ARG A 411 22.57 -30.30 -4.27
N LEU A 412 22.85 -31.47 -3.71
CA LEU A 412 24.21 -31.84 -3.34
C LEU A 412 25.12 -31.89 -4.57
N SER A 413 24.64 -32.43 -5.70
CA SER A 413 25.39 -32.44 -6.96
C SER A 413 25.72 -31.01 -7.42
N GLN A 414 24.73 -30.11 -7.44
CA GLN A 414 24.94 -28.71 -7.85
C GLN A 414 25.93 -27.97 -6.94
N GLN A 415 25.88 -28.23 -5.62
CA GLN A 415 26.83 -27.65 -4.68
C GLN A 415 28.26 -28.14 -4.92
N ILE A 416 28.43 -29.44 -5.21
CA ILE A 416 29.74 -30.01 -5.57
C ILE A 416 30.25 -29.39 -6.88
N ASP A 417 29.39 -29.23 -7.89
CA ASP A 417 29.76 -28.61 -9.18
C ASP A 417 30.17 -27.14 -9.00
N HIS A 418 29.48 -26.39 -8.15
CA HIS A 418 29.86 -25.01 -7.83
C HIS A 418 31.24 -24.95 -7.19
N VAL A 419 31.49 -25.81 -6.19
CA VAL A 419 32.80 -25.89 -5.52
C VAL A 419 33.90 -26.29 -6.50
N LEU A 420 33.64 -27.27 -7.37
CA LEU A 420 34.58 -27.69 -8.42
C LEU A 420 34.88 -26.55 -9.40
N ALA A 421 33.88 -25.79 -9.83
CA ALA A 421 34.08 -24.64 -10.69
C ALA A 421 34.95 -23.57 -10.03
N TYR A 422 34.75 -23.30 -8.73
CA TYR A 422 35.60 -22.38 -7.97
C TYR A 422 37.05 -22.89 -7.87
N VAL A 423 37.24 -24.16 -7.49
CA VAL A 423 38.59 -24.77 -7.39
C VAL A 423 39.31 -24.74 -8.73
N ASN A 424 38.61 -25.07 -9.83
CA ASN A 424 39.20 -25.04 -11.18
C ASN A 424 39.64 -23.63 -11.60
N LYS A 425 38.87 -22.58 -11.27
CA LYS A 425 39.24 -21.19 -11.55
C LYS A 425 40.43 -20.71 -10.70
N VAL A 426 40.56 -21.22 -9.48
CA VAL A 426 41.73 -20.94 -8.62
C VAL A 426 42.97 -21.65 -9.15
N VAL A 427 42.84 -22.90 -9.61
CA VAL A 427 43.93 -23.68 -10.21
C VAL A 427 44.36 -23.12 -11.57
N SER A 428 43.42 -22.62 -12.39
CA SER A 428 43.73 -21.99 -13.68
C SER A 428 44.36 -20.59 -13.53
N GLY A 429 44.38 -20.03 -12.31
CA GLY A 429 44.94 -18.71 -12.03
C GLY A 429 44.03 -17.55 -12.40
N GLU A 430 42.77 -17.80 -12.76
CA GLU A 430 41.77 -16.77 -13.05
C GLU A 430 41.33 -16.02 -11.77
N ILE A 431 41.35 -16.70 -10.62
CA ILE A 431 40.93 -16.14 -9.33
C ILE A 431 42.00 -16.44 -8.27
N GLN A 432 42.34 -15.45 -7.45
CA GLN A 432 43.22 -15.65 -6.30
C GLN A 432 42.48 -16.40 -5.19
N GLY A 433 43.00 -17.56 -4.79
CA GLY A 433 42.35 -18.43 -3.80
C GLY A 433 42.33 -17.86 -2.38
N ASP A 434 41.24 -18.12 -1.64
CA ASP A 434 41.09 -17.77 -0.22
C ASP A 434 41.54 -18.93 0.69
N ALA A 435 42.45 -18.65 1.62
CA ALA A 435 43.01 -19.64 2.55
C ALA A 435 41.99 -20.19 3.56
N VAL A 436 40.93 -19.45 3.89
CA VAL A 436 39.86 -19.89 4.79
C VAL A 436 38.98 -20.91 4.08
N VAL A 437 38.59 -20.63 2.83
CA VAL A 437 37.78 -21.54 2.00
C VAL A 437 38.53 -22.84 1.74
N GLY A 438 39.82 -22.77 1.41
CA GLY A 438 40.65 -23.96 1.17
C GLY A 438 40.76 -24.88 2.40
N LYS A 439 40.89 -24.32 3.61
CA LYS A 439 40.92 -25.11 4.85
C LYS A 439 39.58 -25.80 5.12
N SER A 440 38.46 -25.11 4.93
CA SER A 440 37.12 -25.68 5.11
C SER A 440 36.85 -26.83 4.14
N LEU A 441 37.24 -26.71 2.87
CA LEU A 441 37.11 -27.78 1.88
C LEU A 441 37.97 -28.99 2.27
N LEU A 442 39.21 -28.77 2.71
CA LEU A 442 40.08 -29.86 3.17
C LEU A 442 39.49 -30.59 4.39
N SER A 443 38.95 -29.86 5.36
CA SER A 443 38.28 -30.45 6.52
C SER A 443 37.04 -31.26 6.13
N ALA A 444 36.24 -30.80 5.16
CA ALA A 444 35.08 -31.54 4.67
C ALA A 444 35.46 -32.88 4.03
N VAL A 445 36.53 -32.91 3.22
CA VAL A 445 37.03 -34.15 2.58
C VAL A 445 37.62 -35.11 3.62
N GLN A 446 38.38 -34.60 4.59
CA GLN A 446 38.98 -35.43 5.65
C GLN A 446 37.94 -36.06 6.58
N ALA A 447 36.81 -35.38 6.82
CA ALA A 447 35.70 -35.91 7.59
C ALA A 447 35.04 -37.13 6.93
N LEU A 448 35.09 -37.21 5.59
CA LEU A 448 34.58 -38.35 4.83
C LEU A 448 35.60 -39.49 4.75
N SER A 449 36.88 -39.20 4.50
CA SER A 449 37.90 -40.24 4.27
C SER A 449 38.29 -41.05 5.52
N SER A 450 37.98 -40.56 6.72
CA SER A 450 38.34 -41.23 7.99
C SER A 450 37.29 -42.22 8.52
N ARG A 451 36.12 -42.34 7.86
CA ARG A 451 34.97 -43.11 8.37
C ARG A 451 34.62 -44.38 7.61
N PHE A 452 35.29 -44.70 6.49
CA PHE A 452 34.81 -45.75 5.59
C PHE A 452 35.88 -46.78 5.26
N ASP A 453 35.77 -47.96 5.87
CA ASP A 453 36.33 -49.20 5.35
C ASP A 453 35.23 -49.91 4.54
N GLU A 454 35.50 -50.21 3.27
CA GLU A 454 34.52 -50.67 2.27
C GLU A 454 33.79 -51.94 2.72
N GLY A 455 34.50 -52.83 3.43
CA GLY A 455 33.94 -54.07 3.97
C GLY A 455 32.99 -53.87 5.17
N HIS A 456 33.25 -52.88 6.01
CA HIS A 456 32.44 -52.62 7.21
C HIS A 456 31.10 -51.96 6.85
N LEU A 457 31.12 -51.03 5.89
CA LEU A 457 29.94 -50.31 5.43
C LEU A 457 28.90 -51.23 4.78
N ASN A 458 29.35 -52.14 3.92
CA ASN A 458 28.47 -53.11 3.28
C ASN A 458 27.78 -54.02 4.30
N SER A 459 28.48 -54.44 5.36
CA SER A 459 27.88 -55.26 6.42
C SER A 459 26.80 -54.53 7.22
N ILE A 460 27.00 -53.23 7.50
CA ILE A 460 26.03 -52.40 8.22
C ILE A 460 24.81 -52.14 7.35
N LEU A 461 25.00 -51.85 6.07
CA LEU A 461 23.92 -51.66 5.10
C LEU A 461 23.11 -52.94 4.93
N ASP A 462 23.76 -54.09 4.77
CA ASP A 462 23.07 -55.37 4.62
C ASP A 462 22.26 -55.72 5.87
N ALA A 463 22.83 -55.52 7.07
CA ALA A 463 22.12 -55.73 8.32
C ALA A 463 20.88 -54.81 8.43
N HIS A 464 21.04 -53.53 8.11
CA HIS A 464 19.94 -52.57 8.14
C HIS A 464 18.85 -52.90 7.11
N ILE A 465 19.23 -53.35 5.92
CA ILE A 465 18.28 -53.80 4.88
C ILE A 465 17.52 -55.04 5.36
N GLN A 466 18.18 -55.99 6.02
CA GLN A 466 17.52 -57.17 6.57
C GLN A 466 16.51 -56.80 7.67
N ASP A 467 16.89 -55.92 8.60
CA ASP A 467 15.98 -55.44 9.65
C ASP A 467 14.77 -54.72 9.05
N THR A 468 15.00 -53.84 8.07
CA THR A 468 13.92 -53.11 7.39
C THR A 468 12.98 -54.06 6.66
N LYS A 469 13.51 -55.09 5.98
CA LYS A 469 12.69 -56.13 5.33
C LYS A 469 11.89 -56.96 6.33
N ALA A 470 12.47 -57.29 7.49
CA ALA A 470 11.77 -58.02 8.55
C ALA A 470 10.59 -57.21 9.10
N VAL A 471 10.77 -55.90 9.31
CA VAL A 471 9.71 -55.00 9.75
C VAL A 471 8.62 -54.86 8.68
N SER A 472 8.98 -54.68 7.41
CA SER A 472 8.01 -54.62 6.31
C SER A 472 7.19 -55.91 6.21
N TYR A 473 7.84 -57.07 6.33
CA TYR A 473 7.16 -58.37 6.31
C TYR A 473 6.20 -58.55 7.49
N LEU A 474 6.60 -58.13 8.69
CA LEU A 474 5.73 -58.16 9.88
C LEU A 474 4.50 -57.24 9.69
N ALA A 475 4.69 -56.05 9.14
CA ALA A 475 3.60 -55.11 8.87
C ALA A 475 2.59 -55.70 7.87
N ASP A 476 3.08 -56.34 6.80
CA ASP A 476 2.22 -57.02 5.82
C ASP A 476 1.45 -58.20 6.43
N LEU A 477 2.08 -58.99 7.29
CA LEU A 477 1.41 -60.06 8.04
C LEU A 477 0.29 -59.51 8.94
N ILE A 478 0.55 -58.42 9.67
CA ILE A 478 -0.47 -57.79 10.52
C ILE A 478 -1.61 -57.24 9.66
N ARG A 479 -1.30 -56.61 8.52
CA ARG A 479 -2.30 -56.06 7.60
C ARG A 479 -3.18 -57.15 7.02
N THR A 480 -2.59 -58.25 6.55
CA THR A 480 -3.33 -59.40 6.02
C THR A 480 -4.22 -60.05 7.08
N GLN A 481 -3.73 -60.22 8.32
CA GLN A 481 -4.52 -60.76 9.42
C GLN A 481 -5.70 -59.84 9.79
N SER A 482 -5.48 -58.52 9.78
CA SER A 482 -6.53 -57.52 10.03
C SER A 482 -7.60 -57.53 8.93
N ASP A 483 -7.22 -57.63 7.67
CA ASP A 483 -8.17 -57.73 6.53
C ASP A 483 -8.97 -59.04 6.60
N LEU A 484 -8.32 -60.16 6.95
CA LEU A 484 -8.99 -61.45 7.16
C LEU A 484 -10.02 -61.39 8.29
N ALA A 485 -9.65 -60.78 9.43
CA ALA A 485 -10.57 -60.59 10.56
C ALA A 485 -11.76 -59.70 10.18
N SER A 486 -11.53 -58.61 9.45
CA SER A 486 -12.58 -57.71 8.96
C SER A 486 -13.53 -58.41 7.99
N ARG A 487 -13.02 -59.26 7.10
CA ARG A 487 -13.85 -60.04 6.18
C ARG A 487 -14.65 -61.14 6.89
N LEU A 488 -14.08 -61.78 7.91
CA LEU A 488 -14.78 -62.78 8.73
C LEU A 488 -15.93 -62.15 9.53
N SER A 489 -15.75 -60.92 10.06
CA SER A 489 -16.82 -60.19 10.76
C SER A 489 -17.98 -59.75 9.87
N LEU A 490 -17.84 -59.82 8.55
CA LEU A 490 -18.93 -59.54 7.60
C LEU A 490 -19.76 -60.79 7.26
N ILE A 491 -19.29 -61.99 7.64
CA ILE A 491 -19.94 -63.28 7.34
C ILE A 491 -20.64 -63.87 8.58
N VAL A 492 -20.26 -63.45 9.79
CA VAL A 492 -20.96 -63.71 11.06
C VAL A 492 -21.94 -62.57 11.32
#